data_AF-A0A7J3SME2-F1
#
_entry.id   AF-A0A7J3SME2-F1
#
_cell.length_a   1.000
_cell.length_b   1.000
_cell.length_c   1.000
_cell.angle_alpha   90.00
_cell.angle_beta   90.00
_cell.angle_gamma   90.00
#
_symmetry.space_group_name_H-M   'P 1'
#
loop_
_entity.id
_entity.type
_entity.pdbx_description
1 polymer ?
#
loop_
_entity_poly.entity_id
_entity_poly.type
_entity_poly.pdbx_seq_one_letter_code
_entity_poly.pdbx_strand_id
1 'polypeptide(L)'
;MNWIFAIAFSLYILFGTIIAIVSRKSFEKTIQDYYTGGGRLGALLAAGTYAATTYSAFMMIGLVGMAYNTGVGALGFELTYLASTVFLLSTVGREIWKMSKERGWIAPSHMLSDLYNSRSLGILASIVYLFAMIPYLTAQIQGLKFVFGYGGIGEGWALAFSATLVYAWIFVAGIWSVAATDLYQGILMLFSGLAYLAWAIFALIPSSGSSLGNVYEALGTKGYLGITGFWSIGTFLAYTLPWAFFAV
;
A
#
# COMPACT_ATOMS: atom_id res chain seq x y z
N MET A 1 -13.61 -17.51 -16.34
CA MET A 1 -12.98 -17.35 -15.02
C MET A 1 -12.26 -18.64 -14.63
N ASN A 2 -10.98 -18.57 -14.27
CA ASN A 2 -10.22 -19.73 -13.78
C ASN A 2 -10.78 -20.16 -12.41
N TRP A 3 -11.21 -21.42 -12.26
CA TRP A 3 -11.83 -21.92 -11.03
C TRP A 3 -10.90 -21.81 -9.81
N ILE A 4 -9.58 -21.98 -10.00
CA ILE A 4 -8.59 -21.82 -8.92
C ILE A 4 -8.57 -20.36 -8.44
N PHE A 5 -8.56 -19.42 -9.39
CA PHE A 5 -8.62 -17.99 -9.07
C PHE A 5 -9.92 -17.63 -8.34
N ALA A 6 -11.07 -18.13 -8.81
CA ALA A 6 -12.37 -17.86 -8.20
C ALA A 6 -12.42 -18.38 -6.75
N ILE A 7 -11.95 -19.59 -6.50
CA ILE A 7 -11.92 -20.20 -5.16
C ILE A 7 -10.97 -19.40 -4.24
N ALA A 8 -9.73 -19.17 -4.68
CA ALA A 8 -8.75 -18.43 -3.89
C ALA A 8 -9.23 -17.02 -3.54
N PHE A 9 -9.80 -16.32 -4.53
CA PHE A 9 -10.33 -14.97 -4.34
C PHE A 9 -11.55 -14.94 -3.41
N SER A 10 -12.45 -15.93 -3.53
CA SER A 10 -13.62 -16.04 -2.65
C SER A 10 -13.20 -16.30 -1.20
N LEU A 11 -12.21 -17.18 -0.97
CA LEU A 11 -11.65 -17.42 0.35
C LEU A 11 -10.99 -16.16 0.92
N TYR A 12 -10.21 -15.45 0.12
CA TYR A 12 -9.59 -14.18 0.51
C TYR A 12 -10.63 -13.15 0.97
N ILE A 13 -11.71 -12.94 0.20
CA ILE A 13 -12.79 -12.03 0.60
C ILE A 13 -13.48 -12.52 1.86
N LEU A 14 -13.79 -13.83 1.95
CA LEU A 14 -14.50 -14.41 3.08
C LEU A 14 -13.72 -14.20 4.38
N PHE A 15 -12.44 -14.57 4.41
CA PHE A 15 -11.61 -14.40 5.60
C PHE A 15 -11.41 -12.92 5.95
N GLY A 16 -11.13 -12.07 4.96
CA GLY A 16 -11.01 -10.63 5.18
C GLY A 16 -12.29 -10.02 5.77
N THR A 17 -13.46 -10.41 5.24
CA THR A 17 -14.76 -9.92 5.71
C THR A 17 -15.07 -10.40 7.13
N ILE A 18 -14.74 -11.65 7.47
CA ILE A 18 -14.90 -12.17 8.84
C ILE A 18 -14.02 -11.39 9.81
N ILE A 19 -12.74 -11.17 9.47
CA ILE A 19 -11.80 -10.38 10.29
C ILE A 19 -12.32 -8.97 10.50
N ALA A 20 -12.76 -8.31 9.42
CA ALA A 20 -13.32 -6.96 9.44
C ALA A 20 -14.50 -6.83 10.41
N ILE A 21 -15.50 -7.71 10.27
CA ILE A 21 -16.73 -7.69 11.09
C ILE A 21 -16.42 -7.99 12.55
N VAL A 22 -15.60 -9.01 12.83
CA VAL A 22 -15.25 -9.42 14.21
C VAL A 22 -14.46 -8.31 14.90
N SER A 23 -13.46 -7.73 14.22
CA SER A 23 -12.64 -6.66 14.79
C SER A 23 -13.48 -5.42 15.09
N ARG A 24 -14.33 -4.99 14.15
CA ARG A 24 -15.22 -3.85 14.33
C ARG A 24 -16.13 -4.02 15.55
N LYS A 25 -16.88 -5.13 15.62
CA LYS A 25 -17.80 -5.40 16.72
C LYS A 25 -17.12 -5.46 18.08
N SER A 26 -15.84 -5.85 18.12
CA SER A 26 -15.11 -6.05 19.37
C SER A 26 -14.54 -4.74 19.94
N PHE A 27 -14.14 -3.80 19.08
CA PHE A 27 -13.29 -2.68 19.50
C PHE A 27 -13.83 -1.27 19.19
N GLU A 28 -14.77 -1.13 18.24
CA GLU A 28 -15.34 0.16 17.85
C GLU A 28 -16.57 0.50 18.72
N LYS A 29 -16.42 1.47 19.62
CA LYS A 29 -17.51 1.92 20.52
C LYS A 29 -17.80 3.42 20.44
N THR A 30 -16.84 4.21 19.95
CA THR A 30 -16.90 5.68 19.89
C THR A 30 -16.42 6.20 18.53
N ILE A 31 -16.69 7.47 18.23
CA ILE A 31 -16.16 8.15 17.02
C ILE A 31 -14.62 8.16 17.03
N GLN A 32 -14.00 8.34 18.19
CA GLN A 32 -12.54 8.29 18.30
C GLN A 32 -12.00 6.88 18.05
N ASP A 33 -12.73 5.84 18.45
CA ASP A 33 -12.38 4.45 18.09
C ASP A 33 -12.51 4.19 16.60
N TYR A 34 -13.47 4.80 15.92
CA TYR A 34 -13.66 4.66 14.47
C TYR A 34 -12.47 5.21 13.69
N TYR A 35 -11.97 6.40 14.06
CA TYR A 35 -10.91 7.09 13.31
C TYR A 35 -9.48 6.76 13.77
N THR A 36 -9.22 6.66 15.08
CA THR A 36 -7.86 6.53 15.62
C THR A 36 -7.67 5.30 16.51
N GLY A 37 -8.72 4.49 16.69
CA GLY A 37 -8.71 3.31 17.57
C GLY A 37 -8.62 3.70 19.04
N GLY A 38 -8.92 4.97 19.37
CA GLY A 38 -8.70 5.54 20.70
C GLY A 38 -7.22 5.58 21.09
N GLY A 39 -6.29 5.50 20.12
CA GLY A 39 -4.86 5.43 20.39
C GLY A 39 -4.39 4.11 21.05
N ARG A 40 -5.21 3.05 20.93
CA ARG A 40 -5.00 1.72 21.53
C ARG A 40 -4.48 0.68 20.55
N LEU A 41 -4.27 1.03 19.28
CA LEU A 41 -3.66 0.15 18.29
C LEU A 41 -2.24 -0.22 18.74
N GLY A 42 -2.00 -1.52 18.92
CA GLY A 42 -0.67 -2.04 19.23
C GLY A 42 0.30 -1.86 18.06
N ALA A 43 1.61 -1.93 18.34
CA ALA A 43 2.66 -1.69 17.35
C ALA A 43 2.54 -2.59 16.11
N LEU A 44 2.15 -3.86 16.27
CA LEU A 44 1.99 -4.78 15.14
C LEU A 44 0.83 -4.40 14.22
N LEU A 45 -0.33 -4.02 14.78
CA LEU A 45 -1.47 -3.58 13.98
C LEU A 45 -1.19 -2.23 13.32
N ALA A 46 -0.54 -1.31 14.03
CA ALA A 46 -0.13 -0.02 13.48
C ALA A 46 0.90 -0.16 12.35
N ALA A 47 1.90 -1.03 12.52
CA ALA A 47 2.87 -1.32 11.47
C ALA A 47 2.24 -2.07 10.28
N GLY A 48 1.35 -3.04 10.56
CA GLY A 48 0.65 -3.81 9.55
C GLY A 48 -0.26 -2.93 8.68
N THR A 49 -1.05 -2.04 9.29
CA THR A 49 -1.91 -1.10 8.55
C THR A 49 -1.11 -0.12 7.72
N TYR A 50 -0.02 0.43 8.27
CA TYR A 50 0.86 1.30 7.52
C TYR A 50 1.47 0.56 6.31
N ALA A 51 2.06 -0.62 6.55
CA ALA A 51 2.67 -1.42 5.49
C ALA A 51 1.67 -1.78 4.39
N ALA A 52 0.51 -2.35 4.73
CA ALA A 52 -0.48 -2.76 3.74
C ALA A 52 -1.06 -1.57 2.96
N THR A 53 -1.28 -0.43 3.62
CA THR A 53 -1.73 0.81 2.95
C THR A 53 -0.70 1.31 1.95
N THR A 54 0.59 1.25 2.29
CA THR A 54 1.67 1.57 1.36
C THR A 54 1.71 0.58 0.19
N TYR A 55 1.63 -0.72 0.48
CA TYR A 55 1.68 -1.79 -0.52
C TYR A 55 0.36 -1.91 -1.30
N SER A 56 0.09 -0.89 -2.09
CA SER A 56 -1.12 -0.77 -2.89
C SER A 56 -0.94 -1.31 -4.32
N ALA A 57 -1.94 -1.13 -5.20
CA ALA A 57 -1.83 -1.50 -6.60
C ALA A 57 -0.62 -0.83 -7.29
N PHE A 58 -0.29 0.40 -6.89
CA PHE A 58 0.92 1.07 -7.36
C PHE A 58 2.17 0.26 -7.03
N MET A 59 2.33 -0.19 -5.79
CA MET A 59 3.52 -0.93 -5.36
C MET A 59 3.60 -2.31 -5.99
N MET A 60 2.49 -3.03 -6.09
CA MET A 60 2.48 -4.41 -6.59
C MET A 60 2.51 -4.52 -8.12
N ILE A 61 1.94 -3.55 -8.84
CA ILE A 61 1.84 -3.59 -10.31
C ILE A 61 2.70 -2.49 -10.93
N GLY A 62 2.54 -1.25 -10.45
CA GLY A 62 3.24 -0.08 -11.00
C GLY A 62 4.75 -0.12 -10.78
N LEU A 63 5.21 -0.25 -9.53
CA LEU A 63 6.63 -0.29 -9.19
C LEU A 63 7.31 -1.53 -9.75
N VAL A 64 6.64 -2.69 -9.75
CA VAL A 64 7.14 -3.92 -10.39
C VAL A 64 7.31 -3.71 -11.90
N GLY A 65 6.33 -3.11 -12.58
CA GLY A 65 6.42 -2.75 -13.98
C GLY A 65 7.51 -1.71 -14.25
N MET A 66 7.70 -0.75 -13.35
CA MET A 66 8.79 0.22 -13.44
C MET A 66 10.14 -0.47 -13.33
N ALA A 67 10.35 -1.33 -12.32
CA ALA A 67 11.58 -2.09 -12.15
C ALA A 67 11.87 -3.00 -13.36
N TYR A 68 10.82 -3.62 -13.93
CA TYR A 68 10.95 -4.41 -15.16
C TYR A 68 11.42 -3.58 -16.36
N ASN A 69 10.96 -2.33 -16.51
CA ASN A 69 11.28 -1.47 -17.65
C ASN A 69 12.56 -0.64 -17.46
N THR A 70 12.91 -0.28 -16.23
CA THR A 70 13.98 0.70 -15.94
C THR A 70 15.11 0.15 -15.08
N GLY A 71 14.96 -1.06 -14.54
CA GLY A 71 15.99 -1.75 -13.78
C GLY A 71 16.06 -1.39 -12.30
N VAL A 72 17.16 -1.79 -11.68
CA VAL A 72 17.36 -1.77 -10.22
C VAL A 72 17.38 -0.35 -9.63
N GLY A 73 17.49 0.70 -10.43
CA GLY A 73 17.32 2.08 -9.95
C GLY A 73 15.97 2.32 -9.25
N ALA A 74 14.92 1.57 -9.64
CA ALA A 74 13.63 1.58 -8.96
C ALA A 74 13.73 1.14 -7.49
N LEU A 75 14.67 0.23 -7.17
CA LEU A 75 14.94 -0.19 -5.79
C LEU A 75 15.55 0.95 -4.98
N GLY A 76 16.47 1.74 -5.56
CA GLY A 76 17.03 2.91 -4.87
C GLY A 76 15.98 3.97 -4.55
N PHE A 77 15.05 4.18 -5.49
CA PHE A 77 13.89 5.04 -5.28
C PHE A 77 13.06 4.58 -4.06
N GLU A 78 12.76 3.29 -4.00
CA GLU A 78 11.94 2.71 -2.93
C GLU A 78 12.66 2.66 -1.58
N LEU A 79 13.96 2.33 -1.57
CA LEU A 79 14.76 2.35 -0.34
C LEU A 79 14.88 3.74 0.27
N THR A 80 14.87 4.79 -0.56
CA THR A 80 14.87 6.18 -0.08
C THR A 80 13.58 6.46 0.69
N TYR A 81 12.43 6.04 0.16
CA TYR A 81 11.16 6.15 0.89
C TYR A 81 11.16 5.34 2.19
N LEU A 82 11.67 4.11 2.18
CA LEU A 82 11.73 3.30 3.40
C LEU A 82 12.57 3.99 4.48
N ALA A 83 13.74 4.52 4.11
CA ALA A 83 14.61 5.25 5.03
C ALA A 83 13.95 6.54 5.56
N SER A 84 13.37 7.35 4.68
CA SER A 84 12.67 8.58 5.06
C SER A 84 11.44 8.30 5.91
N THR A 85 10.69 7.23 5.62
CA THR A 85 9.56 6.77 6.44
C THR A 85 9.98 6.46 7.86
N VAL A 86 11.02 5.63 8.02
CA VAL A 86 11.52 5.26 9.34
C VAL A 86 11.96 6.51 10.11
N PHE A 87 12.66 7.43 9.45
CA PHE A 87 13.06 8.69 10.04
C PHE A 87 11.87 9.56 10.47
N LEU A 88 10.92 9.82 9.55
CA LEU A 88 9.78 10.71 9.79
C LEU A 88 8.82 10.14 10.84
N LEU A 89 8.51 8.85 10.80
CA LEU A 89 7.61 8.22 11.78
C LEU A 89 8.23 8.11 13.17
N SER A 90 9.54 7.82 13.26
CA SER A 90 10.23 7.74 14.56
C SER A 90 10.48 9.11 15.22
N THR A 91 10.49 10.19 14.43
CA THR A 91 10.71 11.56 14.91
C THR A 91 9.39 12.35 14.94
N VAL A 92 8.97 12.91 13.80
CA VAL A 92 7.79 13.76 13.65
C VAL A 92 6.50 13.01 13.99
N GLY A 93 6.34 11.79 13.48
CA GLY A 93 5.16 10.97 13.72
C GLY A 93 4.96 10.64 15.20
N ARG A 94 6.05 10.42 15.95
CA ARG A 94 6.01 10.20 17.39
C ARG A 94 5.47 11.41 18.15
N GLU A 95 5.89 12.62 17.79
CA GLU A 95 5.40 13.84 18.43
C GLU A 95 3.94 14.14 18.07
N ILE A 96 3.57 13.96 16.79
CA ILE A 96 2.17 14.06 16.34
C ILE A 96 1.28 13.07 17.11
N TRP A 97 1.73 11.83 17.30
CA TRP A 97 0.99 10.81 18.03
C TRP A 97 0.76 11.18 19.50
N LYS A 98 1.78 11.71 20.19
CA LYS A 98 1.63 12.20 21.57
C LYS A 98 0.61 13.34 21.64
N MET A 99 0.77 14.36 20.81
CA MET A 99 -0.12 15.52 20.78
C MET A 99 -1.56 15.12 20.40
N SER A 100 -1.74 14.19 19.47
CA SER A 100 -3.05 13.67 19.08
C SER A 100 -3.77 13.01 20.27
N LYS A 101 -3.04 12.31 21.15
CA LYS A 101 -3.62 11.73 22.37
C LYS A 101 -4.05 12.78 23.38
N GLU A 102 -3.27 13.84 23.55
CA GLU A 102 -3.56 14.92 24.49
C GLU A 102 -4.68 15.84 24.00
N ARG A 103 -4.69 16.15 22.70
CA ARG A 103 -5.59 17.13 22.07
C ARG A 103 -6.80 16.51 21.38
N GLY A 104 -6.86 15.19 21.27
CA GLY A 104 -8.00 14.48 20.69
C GLY A 104 -8.15 14.65 19.18
N TRP A 105 -7.06 14.86 18.44
CA TRP A 105 -7.11 14.99 16.99
C TRP A 105 -7.50 13.66 16.34
N ILE A 106 -8.51 13.71 15.47
CA ILE A 106 -9.02 12.55 14.70
C ILE A 106 -8.68 12.60 13.21
N ALA A 107 -8.16 13.74 12.73
CA ALA A 107 -7.78 13.96 11.34
C ALA A 107 -6.62 14.94 11.23
N PRO A 108 -5.74 14.84 10.21
CA PRO A 108 -4.65 15.80 10.00
C PRO A 108 -5.16 17.24 9.76
N SER A 109 -6.31 17.41 9.13
CA SER A 109 -6.92 18.75 8.97
C SER A 109 -7.39 19.35 10.29
N HIS A 110 -7.83 18.52 11.25
CA HIS A 110 -8.15 18.95 12.61
C HIS A 110 -6.87 19.39 13.34
N MET A 111 -5.79 18.61 13.21
CA MET A 111 -4.47 18.98 13.73
C MET A 111 -4.00 20.35 13.18
N LEU A 112 -4.08 20.57 11.87
CA LEU A 112 -3.67 21.84 11.26
C LEU A 112 -4.56 23.00 11.73
N SER A 113 -5.87 22.79 11.83
CA SER A 113 -6.77 23.82 12.35
C SER A 113 -6.45 24.22 13.78
N ASP A 114 -6.09 23.26 14.63
CA ASP A 114 -5.78 23.48 16.05
C ASP A 114 -4.38 24.12 16.22
N LEU A 115 -3.36 23.59 15.56
CA LEU A 115 -1.98 24.10 15.66
C LEU A 115 -1.83 25.55 15.19
N TYR A 116 -2.57 25.93 14.14
CA TYR A 116 -2.52 27.28 13.57
C TYR A 116 -3.69 28.17 14.00
N ASN A 117 -4.58 27.67 14.87
CA ASN A 117 -5.80 28.35 15.29
C ASN A 117 -6.62 28.91 14.10
N SER A 118 -6.73 28.13 13.03
CA SER A 118 -7.29 28.57 11.74
C SER A 118 -8.21 27.52 11.13
N ARG A 119 -9.52 27.74 11.25
CA ARG A 119 -10.54 26.86 10.65
C ARG A 119 -10.46 26.82 9.12
N SER A 120 -10.11 27.94 8.49
CA SER A 120 -9.95 28.01 7.04
C SER A 120 -8.80 27.14 6.55
N LEU A 121 -7.70 27.05 7.31
CA LEU A 121 -6.59 26.15 7.00
C LEU A 121 -7.00 24.68 7.07
N GLY A 122 -7.76 24.29 8.10
CA GLY A 122 -8.29 22.92 8.20
C GLY A 122 -9.24 22.56 7.06
N ILE A 123 -10.10 23.50 6.64
CA ILE A 123 -11.00 23.30 5.48
C ILE A 123 -10.18 23.14 4.19
N LEU A 124 -9.21 24.03 3.96
CA LEU A 124 -8.36 23.97 2.78
C LEU A 124 -7.60 22.64 2.71
N ALA A 125 -6.98 22.22 3.81
CA ALA A 125 -6.29 20.93 3.89
C ALA A 125 -7.22 19.75 3.58
N SER A 126 -8.46 19.77 4.11
CA SER A 126 -9.46 18.74 3.85
C SER A 126 -9.83 18.66 2.36
N ILE A 127 -10.01 19.82 1.70
CA ILE A 127 -10.30 19.88 0.26
C ILE A 127 -9.14 19.30 -0.55
N VAL A 128 -7.90 19.67 -0.20
CA VAL A 128 -6.70 19.15 -0.87
C VAL A 128 -6.62 17.62 -0.73
N TYR A 129 -6.84 17.08 0.47
CA TYR A 129 -6.83 15.63 0.69
C TYR A 129 -7.94 14.91 -0.09
N LEU A 130 -9.16 15.45 -0.10
CA LEU A 130 -10.27 14.89 -0.87
C LEU A 130 -9.97 14.88 -2.37
N PHE A 131 -9.40 15.97 -2.90
CA PHE A 131 -9.01 16.05 -4.30
C PHE A 131 -7.89 15.06 -4.63
N ALA A 132 -6.87 14.95 -3.79
CA ALA A 132 -5.76 14.01 -3.96
C ALA A 132 -6.21 12.54 -3.89
N MET A 133 -7.29 12.23 -3.15
CA MET A 133 -7.86 10.88 -3.09
C MET A 133 -8.52 10.42 -4.40
N ILE A 134 -9.02 11.32 -5.24
CA ILE A 134 -9.66 10.95 -6.51
C ILE A 134 -8.71 10.17 -7.45
N PRO A 135 -7.53 10.69 -7.82
CA PRO A 135 -6.60 9.94 -8.66
C PRO A 135 -6.06 8.69 -7.94
N TYR A 136 -5.86 8.76 -6.61
CA TYR A 136 -5.41 7.61 -5.83
C TYR A 136 -6.41 6.44 -5.89
N LEU A 137 -7.69 6.67 -5.60
CA LEU A 137 -8.74 5.66 -5.68
C LEU A 137 -8.90 5.11 -7.11
N THR A 138 -8.78 5.97 -8.11
CA THR A 138 -8.82 5.56 -9.53
C THR A 138 -7.71 4.56 -9.83
N ALA A 139 -6.47 4.83 -9.38
CA ALA A 139 -5.35 3.91 -9.57
C ALA A 139 -5.58 2.55 -8.89
N GLN A 140 -6.18 2.53 -7.70
CA GLN A 140 -6.50 1.26 -7.01
C GLN A 140 -7.52 0.43 -7.77
N ILE A 141 -8.59 1.06 -8.28
CA ILE A 141 -9.62 0.36 -9.06
C ILE A 141 -9.03 -0.21 -10.36
N GLN A 142 -8.14 0.54 -11.03
CA GLN A 142 -7.43 0.02 -12.21
C GLN A 142 -6.55 -1.19 -11.87
N GLY A 143 -5.89 -1.18 -10.71
CA GLY A 143 -5.13 -2.32 -10.21
C GLY A 143 -5.98 -3.59 -10.08
N LEU A 144 -7.13 -3.49 -9.42
CA LEU A 144 -8.06 -4.61 -9.29
C LEU A 144 -8.59 -5.08 -10.65
N LYS A 145 -8.87 -4.14 -11.58
CA LYS A 145 -9.29 -4.46 -12.95
C LYS A 145 -8.26 -5.36 -13.65
N PHE A 146 -6.97 -5.05 -13.54
CA PHE A 146 -5.90 -5.89 -14.11
C PHE A 146 -5.90 -7.30 -13.51
N VAL A 147 -6.01 -7.42 -12.18
CA VAL A 147 -6.04 -8.71 -11.48
C VAL A 147 -7.22 -9.57 -11.93
N PHE A 148 -8.42 -8.99 -12.03
CA PHE A 148 -9.61 -9.71 -12.52
C PHE A 148 -9.50 -10.10 -14.00
N GLY A 149 -8.84 -9.26 -14.81
CA GLY A 149 -8.51 -9.60 -16.19
C GLY A 149 -7.71 -10.90 -16.30
N TYR A 150 -6.65 -11.06 -15.48
CA TYR A 150 -5.89 -12.32 -15.41
C TYR A 150 -6.73 -13.50 -14.91
N GLY A 151 -7.72 -13.25 -14.06
CA GLY A 151 -8.71 -14.25 -13.64
C GLY A 151 -9.66 -14.70 -14.75
N GLY A 152 -9.64 -14.07 -15.94
CA GLY A 152 -10.52 -14.36 -17.07
C GLY A 152 -11.91 -13.75 -16.92
N ILE A 153 -12.00 -12.58 -16.28
CA ILE A 153 -13.21 -11.74 -16.20
C ILE A 153 -13.08 -10.62 -17.25
N GLY A 154 -14.13 -10.41 -18.06
CA GLY A 154 -14.13 -9.35 -19.08
C GLY A 154 -14.02 -7.95 -18.46
N GLU A 155 -13.44 -7.00 -19.20
CA GLU A 155 -13.06 -5.69 -18.66
C GLU A 155 -14.20 -4.90 -17.99
N GLY A 156 -15.38 -4.85 -18.62
CA GLY A 156 -16.54 -4.18 -18.06
C GLY A 156 -17.00 -4.79 -16.72
N TRP A 157 -16.97 -6.12 -16.62
CA TRP A 157 -17.30 -6.83 -15.39
C TRP A 157 -16.22 -6.68 -14.32
N ALA A 158 -14.94 -6.70 -14.72
CA ALA A 158 -13.81 -6.50 -13.81
C ALA A 158 -13.90 -5.14 -13.11
N LEU A 159 -14.24 -4.07 -13.83
CA LEU A 159 -14.45 -2.75 -13.26
C LEU A 159 -15.64 -2.75 -12.27
N ALA A 160 -16.78 -3.30 -12.69
CA ALA A 160 -17.98 -3.35 -11.86
C ALA A 160 -17.75 -4.14 -10.56
N PHE A 161 -17.10 -5.30 -10.62
CA PHE A 161 -16.75 -6.10 -9.44
C PHE A 161 -15.78 -5.37 -8.53
N SER A 162 -14.76 -4.71 -9.09
CA SER A 162 -13.79 -3.91 -8.31
C SER A 162 -14.47 -2.81 -7.52
N ALA A 163 -15.31 -2.01 -8.19
CA ALA A 163 -16.05 -0.91 -7.57
C ALA A 163 -17.03 -1.43 -6.50
N THR A 164 -17.77 -2.50 -6.81
CA THR A 164 -18.74 -3.09 -5.88
C THR A 164 -18.07 -3.63 -4.62
N LEU A 165 -16.93 -4.32 -4.76
CA LEU A 165 -16.19 -4.87 -3.62
C LEU A 165 -15.64 -3.76 -2.71
N VAL A 166 -14.99 -2.76 -3.30
CA VAL A 166 -14.48 -1.60 -2.56
C VAL A 166 -15.62 -0.91 -1.82
N TYR A 167 -16.75 -0.68 -2.51
CA TYR A 167 -17.93 -0.05 -1.90
C TYR A 167 -18.54 -0.89 -0.77
N ALA A 168 -18.61 -2.21 -0.94
CA ALA A 168 -19.13 -3.11 0.10
C ALA A 168 -18.27 -3.06 1.37
N TRP A 169 -16.95 -3.03 1.23
CA TRP A 169 -16.03 -2.98 2.37
C TRP A 169 -16.01 -1.62 3.09
N ILE A 170 -16.43 -0.53 2.43
CA ILE A 170 -16.66 0.76 3.09
C ILE A 170 -17.75 0.65 4.18
N PHE A 171 -18.76 -0.20 4.03
CA PHE A 171 -19.78 -0.37 5.07
C PHE A 171 -19.26 -1.05 6.34
N VAL A 172 -18.15 -1.79 6.23
CA VAL A 172 -17.45 -2.43 7.35
C VAL A 172 -16.24 -1.59 7.78
N ALA A 173 -16.16 -0.34 7.34
CA ALA A 173 -15.07 0.56 7.68
C ALA A 173 -15.04 0.91 9.18
N GLY A 174 -13.86 1.38 9.59
CA GLY A 174 -13.46 1.63 10.97
C GLY A 174 -12.02 1.15 11.15
N ILE A 175 -11.18 1.93 11.82
CA ILE A 175 -9.73 1.67 11.87
C ILE A 175 -9.38 0.30 12.47
N TRP A 176 -10.20 -0.26 13.37
CA TRP A 176 -10.00 -1.62 13.90
C TRP A 176 -10.24 -2.69 12.85
N SER A 177 -11.28 -2.53 12.03
CA SER A 177 -11.58 -3.39 10.89
C SER A 177 -10.43 -3.34 9.89
N VAL A 178 -10.07 -2.12 9.47
CA VAL A 178 -9.02 -1.83 8.50
C VAL A 178 -7.67 -2.38 8.98
N ALA A 179 -7.22 -2.02 10.19
CA ALA A 179 -5.91 -2.45 10.66
C ALA A 179 -5.78 -3.98 10.81
N ALA A 180 -6.87 -4.67 11.17
CA ALA A 180 -6.88 -6.12 11.26
C ALA A 180 -6.86 -6.79 9.87
N THR A 181 -7.66 -6.28 8.92
CA THR A 181 -7.63 -6.77 7.53
C THR A 181 -6.30 -6.48 6.86
N ASP A 182 -5.72 -5.31 7.12
CA ASP A 182 -4.44 -4.89 6.59
C ASP A 182 -3.31 -5.78 7.07
N LEU A 183 -3.27 -6.13 8.36
CA LEU A 183 -2.27 -7.05 8.87
C LEU A 183 -2.37 -8.42 8.18
N TYR A 184 -3.60 -8.94 8.02
CA TYR A 184 -3.84 -10.17 7.28
C TYR A 184 -3.36 -10.08 5.82
N GLN A 185 -3.71 -9.00 5.13
CA GLN A 185 -3.35 -8.76 3.74
C GLN A 185 -1.84 -8.58 3.59
N GLY A 186 -1.20 -7.77 4.42
CA GLY A 186 0.24 -7.54 4.42
C GLY A 186 1.03 -8.83 4.64
N ILE A 187 0.57 -9.70 5.55
CA ILE A 187 1.15 -11.03 5.75
C ILE A 187 1.03 -11.86 4.46
N LEU A 188 -0.16 -11.93 3.86
CA LEU A 188 -0.36 -12.65 2.60
C LEU A 188 0.54 -12.12 1.48
N MET A 189 0.67 -10.81 1.36
CA MET A 189 1.51 -10.16 0.35
C MET A 189 2.98 -10.51 0.54
N LEU A 190 3.48 -10.43 1.78
CA LEU A 190 4.86 -10.79 2.11
C LEU A 190 5.14 -12.27 1.79
N PHE A 191 4.28 -13.18 2.25
CA PHE A 191 4.45 -14.61 1.98
C PHE A 191 4.36 -14.92 0.48
N SER A 192 3.42 -14.29 -0.24
CA SER A 192 3.27 -14.50 -1.69
C SER A 192 4.49 -14.00 -2.45
N GLY A 193 5.05 -12.85 -2.07
CA GLY A 193 6.28 -12.32 -2.67
C GLY A 193 7.50 -13.21 -2.41
N LEU A 194 7.67 -13.68 -1.17
CA LEU A 194 8.75 -14.61 -0.81
C LEU A 194 8.60 -15.96 -1.52
N ALA A 195 7.38 -16.49 -1.59
CA ALA A 195 7.09 -17.73 -2.29
C ALA A 195 7.37 -17.61 -3.79
N TYR A 196 6.98 -16.49 -4.41
CA TYR A 196 7.29 -16.21 -5.81
C TYR A 196 8.79 -16.11 -6.06
N LEU A 197 9.53 -15.41 -5.18
CA LEU A 197 10.98 -15.30 -5.28
C LEU A 197 11.67 -16.66 -5.13
N ALA A 198 11.25 -17.46 -4.16
CA ALA A 198 11.76 -18.82 -3.96
C ALA A 198 11.48 -19.70 -5.18
N TRP A 199 10.25 -19.68 -5.71
CA TRP A 199 9.89 -20.40 -6.94
C TRP A 199 10.74 -19.94 -8.13
N ALA A 200 10.96 -18.63 -8.30
CA ALA A 200 11.78 -18.10 -9.38
C ALA A 200 13.23 -18.62 -9.31
N ILE A 201 13.83 -18.60 -8.12
CA ILE A 201 15.21 -19.01 -7.90
C ILE A 201 15.40 -20.53 -8.02
N PHE A 202 14.52 -21.30 -7.38
CA PHE A 202 14.72 -22.74 -7.20
C PHE A 202 14.02 -23.60 -8.26
N ALA A 203 13.02 -23.08 -8.96
CA ALA A 203 12.29 -23.83 -9.99
C ALA A 203 12.40 -23.19 -11.38
N LEU A 204 12.06 -21.90 -11.52
CA LEU A 204 11.97 -21.27 -12.83
C LEU A 204 13.34 -21.18 -13.53
N ILE A 205 14.34 -20.59 -12.87
CA ILE A 205 15.68 -20.40 -13.44
C ILE A 205 16.34 -21.74 -13.80
N PRO A 206 16.35 -22.77 -12.93
CA PRO A 206 16.89 -24.08 -13.31
C PRO A 206 16.10 -24.76 -14.43
N SER A 207 14.77 -24.61 -14.48
CA SER A 207 13.93 -25.22 -15.53
C SER A 207 14.19 -24.65 -16.92
N SER A 208 14.71 -23.42 -17.01
CA SER A 208 15.13 -22.81 -18.28
C SER A 208 16.57 -23.18 -18.67
N GLY A 209 17.25 -24.06 -17.91
CA GLY A 209 18.65 -24.43 -18.12
C GLY A 209 19.64 -23.30 -17.81
N SER A 210 19.20 -22.26 -17.11
CA SER A 210 20.02 -21.10 -16.75
C SER A 210 20.46 -21.15 -15.27
N SER A 211 21.44 -20.33 -14.91
CA SER A 211 21.82 -20.09 -13.51
C SER A 211 21.55 -18.64 -13.11
N LEU A 212 21.54 -18.37 -11.80
CA LEU A 212 21.48 -17.00 -11.28
C LEU A 212 22.63 -16.12 -11.83
N GLY A 213 23.82 -16.71 -12.04
CA GLY A 213 24.95 -16.01 -12.64
C GLY A 213 24.65 -15.56 -14.08
N ASN A 214 24.07 -16.43 -14.90
CA ASN A 214 23.67 -16.08 -16.27
C ASN A 214 22.58 -15.01 -16.30
N VAL A 215 21.62 -15.07 -15.37
CA VAL A 215 20.58 -14.03 -15.24
C VAL A 215 21.21 -12.69 -14.88
N TYR A 216 22.11 -12.68 -13.90
CA TYR A 216 22.82 -11.46 -13.48
C TYR A 216 23.65 -10.87 -14.64
N GLU A 217 24.40 -11.69 -15.35
CA GLU A 217 25.17 -11.28 -16.53
C GLU A 217 24.25 -10.67 -17.60
N ALA A 218 23.16 -11.36 -17.95
CA ALA A 218 22.20 -10.87 -18.95
C ALA A 218 21.54 -9.54 -18.55
N LEU A 219 21.20 -9.36 -17.27
CA LEU A 219 20.70 -8.09 -16.74
C LEU A 219 21.76 -7.00 -16.81
N GLY A 220 23.03 -7.33 -16.52
CA GLY A 220 24.17 -6.43 -16.61
C GLY A 220 24.42 -5.94 -18.05
N THR A 221 24.48 -6.86 -19.02
CA THR A 221 24.65 -6.52 -20.43
C THR A 221 23.52 -5.63 -20.96
N LYS A 222 22.29 -5.86 -20.49
CA LYS A 222 21.13 -5.03 -20.85
C LYS A 222 21.02 -3.73 -20.04
N GLY A 223 21.95 -3.48 -19.11
CA GLY A 223 22.01 -2.26 -18.30
C GLY A 223 21.08 -2.23 -17.09
N TYR A 224 20.32 -3.28 -16.78
CA TYR A 224 19.31 -3.25 -15.70
C TYR A 224 19.89 -3.18 -14.27
N LEU A 225 21.20 -3.36 -14.10
CA LEU A 225 21.86 -3.47 -12.78
C LEU A 225 22.45 -2.16 -12.25
N GLY A 226 22.24 -1.03 -12.91
CA GLY A 226 22.85 0.25 -12.49
C GLY A 226 21.92 1.46 -12.60
N ILE A 227 22.52 2.62 -12.30
CA ILE A 227 21.95 3.95 -12.58
C ILE A 227 22.07 4.18 -14.09
N THR A 228 21.06 3.75 -14.84
CA THR A 228 21.00 3.81 -16.30
C THR A 228 20.67 5.20 -16.82
N GLY A 229 20.55 5.34 -18.15
CA GLY A 229 20.07 6.57 -18.78
C GLY A 229 18.73 7.07 -18.25
N PHE A 230 17.78 6.19 -17.89
CA PHE A 230 16.52 6.61 -17.28
C PHE A 230 16.74 7.15 -15.86
N TRP A 231 17.47 6.40 -15.03
CA TRP A 231 17.76 6.75 -13.64
C TRP A 231 18.87 7.80 -13.50
N SER A 232 18.97 8.79 -14.39
CA SER A 232 19.90 9.91 -14.19
C SER A 232 19.70 10.55 -12.82
N ILE A 233 20.72 11.22 -12.28
CA ILE A 233 20.65 11.85 -10.95
C ILE A 233 19.44 12.79 -10.84
N GLY A 234 19.13 13.55 -11.90
CA GLY A 234 17.97 14.42 -11.96
C GLY A 234 16.64 13.65 -11.88
N THR A 235 16.50 12.57 -12.64
CA THR A 235 15.32 11.71 -12.58
C THR A 235 15.19 11.04 -11.21
N PHE A 236 16.29 10.51 -10.67
CA PHE A 236 16.30 9.86 -9.36
C PHE A 236 15.83 10.83 -8.26
N LEU A 237 16.35 12.06 -8.24
CA LEU A 237 15.92 13.09 -7.29
C LEU A 237 14.46 13.51 -7.49
N ALA A 238 14.01 13.64 -8.73
CA ALA A 238 12.63 14.00 -9.04
C ALA A 238 11.62 12.98 -8.53
N TYR A 239 11.96 11.68 -8.58
CA TYR A 239 11.12 10.62 -8.02
C TYR A 239 11.27 10.52 -6.49
N THR A 240 12.49 10.55 -5.96
CA THR A 240 12.75 10.29 -4.53
C THR A 240 12.35 11.43 -3.61
N LEU A 241 12.51 12.69 -4.00
CA LEU A 241 12.23 13.82 -3.11
C LEU A 241 10.76 13.90 -2.71
N PRO A 242 9.78 13.86 -3.63
CA PRO A 242 8.36 13.80 -3.23
C PRO A 242 8.04 12.52 -2.47
N TRP A 243 8.61 11.38 -2.90
CA TRP A 243 8.33 10.07 -2.31
C TRP A 243 8.86 9.94 -0.88
N ALA A 244 9.95 10.63 -0.53
CA ALA A 244 10.49 10.68 0.83
C ALA A 244 9.48 11.21 1.85
N PHE A 245 8.55 12.07 1.43
CA PHE A 245 7.50 12.62 2.29
C PHE A 245 6.18 11.84 2.21
N PHE A 246 6.12 10.72 1.48
CA PHE A 246 4.90 9.92 1.35
C PHE A 246 4.37 9.40 2.70
N ALA A 247 5.24 9.25 3.70
CA ALA A 247 4.89 8.80 5.03
C ALA A 247 4.12 9.83 5.90
N VAL A 248 4.00 11.08 5.45
CA VAL A 248 3.53 12.24 6.24
C VAL A 248 2.36 12.96 5.57
#